data_AF-A0A1G2G299-F1
#
_entry.id   AF-A0A1G2G299-F1
#
_cell.length_a   1.000
_cell.length_b   1.000
_cell.length_c   1.000
_cell.angle_alpha   90.00
_cell.angle_beta   90.00
_cell.angle_gamma   90.00
#
_symmetry.space_group_name_H-M   'P 1'
#
loop_
_entity.id
_entity.type
_entity.pdbx_description
1 polymer ?
#
loop_
_entity_poly.entity_id
_entity_poly.type
_entity_poly.pdbx_seq_one_letter_code
_entity_poly.pdbx_strand_id
1 'polypeptide(L)'
;MTKINMVSKKKDSAPDSPRPISNGVKKLLISGSITALLLPALALAAYNDVTLTTDAQFSVGGTTVTVTGSSAVIESITVSTDSFAATFALSSNMRVHSPAGTKLTTDAQAPYIVSNTCSSTDGSDLELAPTSAATITVTPTTATCTSGSSGAPAGGGGGGGGGGGSIITPATPITPATPATPAAPTDRQALIAALTAQLNALLAQIAAITGKPASASLSGGGSFSRDLKVGLRGDDVRALQVYLNSKGFTVAARGPGSPGAETTTFGNATRAALIKFQKAKGITPAAGYFGAKTRAHITANP
;
A
#
# COMPACT_ATOMS: atom_id res chain seq x y z
N MET A 1 -1.67 43.76 -47.43
CA MET A 1 -2.87 43.03 -47.91
C MET A 1 -2.40 42.16 -49.08
N THR A 2 -2.27 40.82 -48.98
CA THR A 2 -3.33 39.77 -49.14
C THR A 2 -3.62 39.51 -50.64
N LYS A 3 -3.44 38.34 -51.31
CA LYS A 3 -3.24 36.88 -51.04
C LYS A 3 -2.00 36.34 -51.83
N ILE A 4 -1.32 35.18 -51.60
CA ILE A 4 -1.60 33.72 -51.45
C ILE A 4 -1.70 32.88 -52.76
N ASN A 5 -0.85 31.83 -52.84
CA ASN A 5 -0.79 30.59 -53.67
C ASN A 5 -0.63 30.65 -55.21
N MET A 6 0.40 30.06 -55.84
CA MET A 6 0.87 28.64 -55.91
C MET A 6 0.15 27.69 -56.88
N VAL A 7 0.97 27.15 -57.81
CA VAL A 7 0.97 25.79 -58.40
C VAL A 7 0.01 25.44 -59.55
N SER A 8 0.62 25.03 -60.68
CA SER A 8 0.17 23.90 -61.51
C SER A 8 1.25 23.43 -62.49
N LYS A 9 1.77 22.19 -62.33
CA LYS A 9 2.06 21.33 -63.49
C LYS A 9 2.06 19.83 -63.15
N LYS A 10 1.05 19.20 -63.74
CA LYS A 10 0.64 17.79 -63.80
C LYS A 10 1.66 16.83 -64.44
N LYS A 11 1.68 15.57 -64.00
CA LYS A 11 2.03 14.35 -64.76
C LYS A 11 1.47 13.12 -64.00
N ASP A 12 0.27 12.65 -64.33
CA ASP A 12 -0.03 11.45 -65.17
C ASP A 12 0.47 10.12 -64.53
N SER A 13 -0.42 9.32 -63.91
CA SER A 13 -1.10 8.11 -64.49
C SER A 13 -0.23 6.84 -64.42
N ALA A 14 -0.66 5.62 -64.03
CA ALA A 14 -1.89 4.98 -63.53
C ALA A 14 -1.46 3.58 -62.94
N PRO A 15 -2.30 2.53 -62.68
CA PRO A 15 -3.76 2.41 -62.66
C PRO A 15 -4.37 1.74 -61.40
N ASP A 16 -5.71 1.65 -61.43
CA ASP A 16 -6.64 1.06 -60.46
C ASP A 16 -6.73 -0.48 -60.51
N SER A 17 -7.10 -1.14 -59.40
CA SER A 17 -7.60 -2.53 -59.32
C SER A 17 -8.18 -2.88 -57.93
N PRO A 18 -9.10 -3.86 -57.82
CA PRO A 18 -10.34 -3.68 -57.05
C PRO A 18 -10.37 -4.22 -55.61
N ARG A 19 -11.36 -3.77 -54.84
CA ARG A 19 -11.77 -4.37 -53.55
C ARG A 19 -12.47 -5.71 -53.76
N PRO A 20 -12.27 -6.69 -52.86
CA PRO A 20 -13.28 -7.65 -52.48
C PRO A 20 -13.80 -7.40 -51.06
N ILE A 21 -15.10 -7.63 -50.87
CA ILE A 21 -15.77 -7.69 -49.57
C ILE A 21 -15.77 -9.16 -49.13
N SER A 22 -15.36 -9.48 -47.90
CA SER A 22 -15.55 -10.83 -47.37
C SER A 22 -15.71 -10.83 -45.85
N ASN A 23 -16.87 -11.30 -45.40
CA ASN A 23 -17.13 -11.63 -44.00
C ASN A 23 -16.56 -13.02 -43.69
N GLY A 24 -16.02 -13.21 -42.49
CA GLY A 24 -16.19 -14.47 -41.77
C GLY A 24 -14.94 -15.26 -41.35
N VAL A 25 -14.92 -15.54 -40.05
CA VAL A 25 -14.53 -16.82 -39.42
C VAL A 25 -13.08 -17.32 -39.59
N LYS A 26 -12.33 -17.15 -38.49
CA LYS A 26 -11.40 -18.11 -37.86
C LYS A 26 -10.78 -19.20 -38.75
N LYS A 27 -9.45 -19.15 -38.97
CA LYS A 27 -8.63 -20.37 -38.93
C LYS A 27 -7.19 -20.13 -38.48
N LEU A 28 -6.79 -20.87 -37.46
CA LEU A 28 -5.43 -20.97 -36.91
C LEU A 28 -4.60 -21.92 -37.77
N LEU A 29 -3.43 -21.51 -38.26
CA LEU A 29 -2.32 -22.41 -38.63
C LEU A 29 -0.96 -21.74 -38.38
N ILE A 30 -0.02 -22.52 -37.86
CA ILE A 30 1.30 -22.09 -37.38
C ILE A 30 2.37 -22.50 -38.40
N SER A 31 3.21 -21.56 -38.86
CA SER A 31 4.60 -21.83 -39.28
C SER A 31 5.32 -20.50 -39.57
N GLY A 32 6.59 -20.37 -39.15
CA GLY A 32 7.38 -19.16 -39.38
C GLY A 32 8.27 -18.79 -38.21
N SER A 33 9.40 -19.49 -38.06
CA SER A 33 10.40 -19.22 -37.03
C SER A 33 11.06 -17.86 -37.25
N ILE A 34 10.69 -16.86 -36.46
CA ILE A 34 11.41 -15.59 -36.34
C ILE A 34 12.18 -15.63 -35.03
N THR A 35 13.50 -15.83 -35.11
CA THR A 35 14.45 -15.62 -34.01
C THR A 35 14.58 -14.13 -33.71
N ALA A 36 13.56 -13.58 -33.06
CA ALA A 36 13.60 -12.24 -32.50
C ALA A 36 14.49 -12.23 -31.26
N LEU A 37 15.53 -11.39 -31.28
CA LEU A 37 16.47 -11.17 -30.19
C LEU A 37 15.70 -10.75 -28.92
N LEU A 38 15.68 -11.63 -27.91
CA LEU A 38 14.90 -11.46 -26.69
C LEU A 38 15.57 -10.46 -25.73
N LEU A 39 15.52 -9.17 -26.06
CA LEU A 39 15.66 -8.14 -25.02
C LEU A 39 14.45 -8.25 -24.08
N PRO A 40 14.63 -8.11 -22.75
CA PRO A 40 13.50 -7.99 -21.85
C PRO A 40 12.74 -6.71 -22.21
N ALA A 41 11.56 -6.88 -22.79
CA ALA A 41 10.65 -5.76 -23.02
C ALA A 41 10.20 -5.24 -21.65
N LEU A 42 10.81 -4.15 -21.18
CA LEU A 42 10.24 -3.32 -20.13
C LEU A 42 8.96 -2.69 -20.70
N ALA A 43 7.87 -3.43 -20.60
CA ALA A 43 6.53 -2.95 -20.85
C ALA A 43 6.17 -1.95 -19.76
N LEU A 44 6.55 -0.68 -19.97
CA LEU A 44 5.98 0.44 -19.25
C LEU A 44 4.52 0.59 -19.68
N ALA A 45 3.65 -0.21 -19.07
CA ALA A 45 2.20 -0.06 -19.20
C ALA A 45 1.81 1.35 -18.77
N ALA A 46 0.84 1.94 -19.48
CA ALA A 46 0.30 3.23 -19.10
C ALA A 46 -0.34 3.14 -17.70
N TYR A 47 -0.06 4.14 -16.87
CA TYR A 47 -0.56 4.21 -15.50
C TYR A 47 -2.10 4.24 -15.51
N ASN A 48 -2.74 3.24 -14.88
CA ASN A 48 -4.20 3.00 -14.77
C ASN A 48 -4.96 2.43 -16.00
N ASP A 49 -4.78 1.14 -16.36
CA ASP A 49 -5.91 0.26 -16.76
C ASP A 49 -5.51 -1.25 -16.88
N VAL A 50 -5.18 -1.92 -15.77
CA VAL A 50 -5.04 -3.40 -15.77
C VAL A 50 -6.22 -4.01 -15.01
N THR A 51 -7.25 -4.38 -15.77
CA THR A 51 -8.39 -5.15 -15.28
C THR A 51 -8.21 -6.63 -15.62
N LEU A 52 -8.31 -7.49 -14.61
CA LEU A 52 -8.32 -8.95 -14.79
C LEU A 52 -9.65 -9.38 -15.41
N THR A 53 -9.67 -9.51 -16.74
CA THR A 53 -10.85 -9.97 -17.51
C THR A 53 -10.95 -11.49 -17.60
N THR A 54 -9.86 -12.20 -17.29
CA THR A 54 -9.75 -13.66 -17.18
C THR A 54 -8.81 -14.03 -16.03
N ASP A 55 -8.88 -15.27 -15.56
CA ASP A 55 -7.92 -15.80 -14.59
C ASP A 55 -6.48 -15.70 -15.13
N ALA A 56 -5.56 -15.27 -14.27
CA ALA A 56 -4.13 -15.22 -14.55
C ALA A 56 -3.40 -16.29 -13.73
N GLN A 57 -2.58 -17.11 -14.38
CA GLN A 57 -1.75 -18.11 -13.70
C GLN A 57 -0.26 -17.74 -13.78
N PHE A 58 0.44 -17.89 -12.66
CA PHE A 58 1.88 -17.64 -12.57
C PHE A 58 2.53 -18.59 -11.56
N SER A 59 3.82 -18.88 -11.75
CA SER A 59 4.57 -19.81 -10.87
C SER A 59 5.44 -19.05 -9.87
N VAL A 60 5.32 -19.40 -8.59
CA VAL A 60 5.93 -18.71 -7.44
C VAL A 60 6.33 -19.75 -6.40
N GLY A 61 7.58 -19.75 -5.96
CA GLY A 61 8.12 -20.78 -5.05
C GLY A 61 8.05 -22.20 -5.63
N GLY A 62 7.99 -22.34 -6.96
CA GLY A 62 7.73 -23.60 -7.66
C GLY A 62 6.27 -24.04 -7.73
N THR A 63 5.34 -23.28 -7.14
CA THR A 63 3.89 -23.57 -7.17
C THR A 63 3.18 -22.68 -8.19
N THR A 64 2.34 -23.26 -9.04
CA THR A 64 1.45 -22.48 -9.92
C THR A 64 0.26 -21.97 -9.11
N VAL A 65 0.09 -20.65 -9.08
CA VAL A 65 -0.99 -19.95 -8.39
C VAL A 65 -1.91 -19.33 -9.43
N THR A 66 -3.23 -19.45 -9.22
CA THR A 66 -4.26 -18.82 -10.05
C THR A 66 -4.78 -17.58 -9.33
N VAL A 67 -4.79 -16.44 -10.01
CA VAL A 67 -5.41 -15.21 -9.54
C VAL A 67 -6.66 -14.91 -10.35
N THR A 68 -7.76 -14.75 -9.64
CA THR A 68 -9.09 -14.44 -10.17
C THR A 68 -9.55 -13.10 -9.60
N GLY A 69 -10.10 -12.24 -10.45
CA GLY A 69 -10.40 -10.86 -10.08
C GLY A 69 -11.43 -10.21 -10.99
N SER A 70 -12.65 -10.73 -11.01
CA SER A 70 -13.76 -10.17 -11.80
C SER A 70 -14.06 -8.72 -11.37
N SER A 71 -13.48 -7.74 -12.06
CA SER A 71 -13.46 -6.29 -11.74
C SER A 71 -12.33 -5.82 -10.78
N ALA A 72 -11.29 -6.61 -10.59
CA ALA A 72 -10.11 -6.20 -9.84
C ALA A 72 -9.33 -5.11 -10.59
N VAL A 73 -9.26 -3.89 -10.02
CA VAL A 73 -8.40 -2.81 -10.52
C VAL A 73 -7.06 -2.88 -9.79
N ILE A 74 -6.14 -3.67 -10.36
CA ILE A 74 -4.82 -3.88 -9.77
C ILE A 74 -3.82 -3.00 -10.53
N GLU A 75 -3.17 -2.08 -9.81
CA GLU A 75 -2.23 -1.11 -10.40
C GLU A 75 -0.96 -1.80 -10.91
N SER A 76 -0.52 -2.87 -10.24
CA SER A 76 0.60 -3.72 -10.67
C SER A 76 0.59 -5.08 -9.96
N ILE A 77 1.08 -6.12 -10.64
CA ILE A 77 1.49 -7.38 -10.02
C ILE A 77 2.96 -7.59 -10.35
N THR A 78 3.81 -7.69 -9.32
CA THR A 78 5.24 -7.94 -9.44
C THR A 78 5.53 -9.35 -8.94
N VAL A 79 5.90 -10.26 -9.84
CA VAL A 79 6.21 -11.66 -9.50
C VAL A 79 7.71 -11.79 -9.22
N SER A 80 8.05 -12.35 -8.06
CA SER A 80 9.42 -12.72 -7.67
C SER A 80 9.59 -14.25 -7.68
N THR A 81 10.77 -14.75 -7.32
CA THR A 81 11.05 -16.19 -7.25
C THR A 81 10.15 -16.93 -6.25
N ASP A 82 9.90 -16.33 -5.08
CA ASP A 82 9.29 -17.01 -3.92
C ASP A 82 7.98 -16.35 -3.44
N SER A 83 7.65 -15.17 -3.93
CA SER A 83 6.42 -14.44 -3.63
C SER A 83 5.96 -13.58 -4.82
N PHE A 84 4.74 -13.07 -4.77
CA PHE A 84 4.30 -11.98 -5.65
C PHE A 84 3.70 -10.85 -4.83
N ALA A 85 3.87 -9.62 -5.31
CA ALA A 85 3.30 -8.42 -4.70
C ALA A 85 2.28 -7.78 -5.64
N ALA A 86 1.04 -7.61 -5.18
CA ALA A 86 -0.03 -6.95 -5.91
C ALA A 86 -0.33 -5.58 -5.28
N THR A 87 -0.36 -4.53 -6.09
CA THR A 87 -0.73 -3.17 -5.67
C THR A 87 -2.17 -2.88 -6.09
N PHE A 88 -3.03 -2.61 -5.11
CA PHE A 88 -4.47 -2.47 -5.29
C PHE A 88 -4.89 -1.01 -5.34
N ALA A 89 -5.81 -0.67 -6.24
CA ALA A 89 -6.56 0.58 -6.18
C ALA A 89 -7.66 0.51 -5.11
N LEU A 90 -8.21 1.67 -4.71
CA LEU A 90 -9.28 1.79 -3.72
C LEU A 90 -10.46 0.86 -4.03
N SER A 91 -10.93 0.11 -3.02
CA SER A 91 -12.11 -0.76 -3.12
C SER A 91 -12.01 -1.89 -4.16
N SER A 92 -10.80 -2.32 -4.50
CA SER A 92 -10.58 -3.51 -5.36
C SER A 92 -10.58 -4.81 -4.55
N ASN A 93 -10.90 -5.92 -5.20
CA ASN A 93 -10.80 -7.27 -4.65
C ASN A 93 -9.90 -8.18 -5.51
N MET A 94 -9.33 -9.23 -4.93
CA MET A 94 -8.56 -10.26 -5.62
C MET A 94 -8.69 -11.58 -4.88
N ARG A 95 -8.91 -12.68 -5.60
CA ARG A 95 -8.81 -14.04 -5.09
C ARG A 95 -7.55 -14.70 -5.61
N VAL A 96 -6.89 -15.45 -4.73
CA VAL A 96 -5.65 -16.17 -4.99
C VAL A 96 -5.90 -17.62 -4.59
N HIS A 97 -5.92 -18.50 -5.59
CA HIS A 97 -6.10 -19.93 -5.42
C HIS A 97 -4.77 -20.64 -5.68
N SER A 98 -4.34 -21.48 -4.75
CA SER A 98 -3.16 -22.32 -4.84
C SER A 98 -3.56 -23.78 -4.68
N PRO A 99 -3.08 -24.70 -5.53
CA PRO A 99 -3.51 -26.10 -5.53
C PRO A 99 -3.18 -26.84 -4.22
N ALA A 100 -3.82 -28.01 -4.08
CA ALA A 100 -3.72 -28.90 -2.92
C ALA A 100 -2.30 -29.05 -2.37
N GLY A 101 -2.15 -28.83 -1.06
CA GLY A 101 -0.87 -29.03 -0.36
C GLY A 101 0.09 -27.84 -0.36
N THR A 102 -0.31 -26.64 -0.79
CA THR A 102 0.50 -25.41 -0.59
C THR A 102 -0.28 -24.40 0.25
N LYS A 103 0.25 -24.01 1.40
CA LYS A 103 -0.34 -22.96 2.24
C LYS A 103 0.07 -21.57 1.77
N LEU A 104 -0.91 -20.71 1.49
CA LEU A 104 -0.66 -19.29 1.23
C LEU A 104 -0.46 -18.49 2.52
N THR A 105 0.50 -17.57 2.50
CA THR A 105 0.71 -16.56 3.54
C THR A 105 0.74 -15.17 2.92
N THR A 106 0.43 -14.14 3.69
CA THR A 106 0.38 -12.76 3.21
C THR A 106 0.73 -11.77 4.31
N ASP A 107 1.26 -10.61 3.92
CA ASP A 107 1.48 -9.44 4.78
C ASP A 107 0.24 -8.54 4.92
N ALA A 108 -0.87 -8.91 4.26
CA ALA A 108 -2.13 -8.19 4.32
C ALA A 108 -2.58 -7.95 5.76
N GLN A 109 -3.03 -6.71 6.02
CA GLN A 109 -3.65 -6.38 7.29
C GLN A 109 -4.95 -7.19 7.45
N ALA A 110 -5.24 -7.68 8.66
CA ALA A 110 -6.44 -8.44 8.97
C ALA A 110 -7.75 -7.86 8.37
N PRO A 111 -8.06 -6.54 8.41
CA PRO A 111 -9.26 -5.98 7.78
C PRO A 111 -9.29 -6.03 6.24
N TYR A 112 -8.18 -6.38 5.57
CA TYR A 112 -8.12 -6.55 4.11
C TYR A 112 -8.24 -8.02 3.69
N ILE A 113 -8.17 -8.96 4.62
CA ILE A 113 -8.35 -10.40 4.36
C ILE A 113 -9.83 -10.73 4.56
N VAL A 114 -10.54 -11.02 3.47
CA VAL A 114 -11.95 -11.45 3.50
C VAL A 114 -12.04 -12.93 3.88
N SER A 115 -11.16 -13.74 3.31
CA SER A 115 -11.02 -15.16 3.67
C SER A 115 -9.58 -15.63 3.44
N ASN A 116 -9.11 -16.56 4.27
CA ASN A 116 -7.85 -17.28 4.08
C ASN A 116 -8.05 -18.72 4.56
N THR A 117 -8.48 -19.58 3.65
CA THR A 117 -8.81 -20.98 3.89
C THR A 117 -7.78 -21.90 3.26
N CYS A 118 -7.46 -23.01 3.92
CA CYS A 118 -6.43 -23.95 3.50
C CYS A 118 -6.94 -25.37 3.79
N SER A 119 -7.26 -26.10 2.72
CA SER A 119 -7.84 -27.45 2.68
C SER A 119 -6.83 -28.43 2.08
N SER A 120 -6.73 -29.64 2.63
CA SER A 120 -5.90 -30.71 2.04
C SER A 120 -6.41 -31.17 0.68
N THR A 121 -7.70 -30.96 0.39
CA THR A 121 -8.36 -31.41 -0.84
C THR A 121 -8.31 -30.34 -1.93
N ASP A 122 -8.64 -29.10 -1.56
CA ASP A 122 -8.84 -28.01 -2.51
C ASP A 122 -7.65 -27.06 -2.59
N GLY A 123 -6.72 -27.11 -1.62
CA GLY A 123 -5.58 -26.20 -1.54
C GLY A 123 -5.87 -24.94 -0.71
N SER A 124 -5.21 -23.84 -1.03
CA SER A 124 -5.41 -22.56 -0.35
C SER A 124 -6.17 -21.55 -1.19
N ASP A 125 -7.20 -20.96 -0.60
CA ASP A 125 -7.94 -19.83 -1.15
C ASP A 125 -7.77 -18.62 -0.21
N LEU A 126 -7.16 -17.57 -0.76
CA LEU A 126 -6.95 -16.28 -0.10
C LEU A 126 -7.72 -15.19 -0.86
N GLU A 127 -8.65 -14.52 -0.20
CA GLU A 127 -9.39 -13.39 -0.74
C GLU A 127 -9.00 -12.10 -0.04
N LEU A 128 -8.60 -11.12 -0.84
CA LEU A 128 -8.15 -9.80 -0.42
C LEU A 128 -9.13 -8.75 -0.95
N ALA A 129 -9.57 -7.83 -0.09
CA ALA A 129 -10.39 -6.68 -0.45
C ALA A 129 -9.93 -5.42 0.30
N PRO A 130 -8.77 -4.84 -0.05
CA PRO A 130 -8.27 -3.64 0.61
C PRO A 130 -9.17 -2.42 0.35
N THR A 131 -9.54 -1.75 1.44
CA THR A 131 -10.38 -0.54 1.43
C THR A 131 -9.59 0.75 1.17
N SER A 132 -8.26 0.65 1.10
CA SER A 132 -7.31 1.73 0.79
C SER A 132 -6.26 1.23 -0.19
N ALA A 133 -5.60 2.13 -0.93
CA ALA A 133 -4.53 1.74 -1.84
C ALA A 133 -3.37 1.11 -1.05
N ALA A 134 -2.98 -0.11 -1.42
CA ALA A 134 -2.02 -0.91 -0.67
C ALA A 134 -1.29 -1.89 -1.60
N THR A 135 0.02 -2.09 -1.36
CA THR A 135 0.77 -3.21 -1.91
C THR A 135 0.74 -4.35 -0.90
N ILE A 136 0.30 -5.53 -1.35
CA ILE A 136 0.17 -6.74 -0.53
C ILE A 136 1.03 -7.83 -1.18
N THR A 137 1.92 -8.42 -0.38
CA THR A 137 2.71 -9.59 -0.74
C THR A 137 1.95 -10.86 -0.39
N VAL A 138 1.97 -11.82 -1.31
CA VAL A 138 1.49 -13.18 -1.10
C VAL A 138 2.63 -14.16 -1.37
N THR A 139 2.91 -15.00 -0.38
CA THR A 139 4.02 -15.95 -0.36
C THR A 139 3.46 -17.36 -0.19
N PRO A 140 3.49 -18.20 -1.23
CA PRO A 140 3.28 -19.63 -1.10
C PRO A 140 4.34 -20.24 -0.18
N THR A 141 3.94 -21.20 0.65
CA THR A 141 4.86 -21.86 1.60
C THR A 141 4.90 -23.36 1.37
N THR A 142 6.03 -23.98 1.68
CA THR A 142 6.22 -25.45 1.60
C THR A 142 5.42 -26.24 2.64
N ALA A 143 4.62 -25.56 3.48
CA ALA A 143 3.72 -26.20 4.43
C ALA A 143 2.43 -26.64 3.73
N THR A 144 2.04 -27.90 3.94
CA THR A 144 0.81 -28.47 3.38
C THR A 144 -0.42 -28.05 4.17
N CYS A 145 -1.56 -27.90 3.50
CA CYS A 145 -2.85 -27.75 4.16
C CYS A 145 -3.26 -29.08 4.83
N THR A 146 -3.55 -29.03 6.14
CA THR A 146 -4.01 -30.17 6.94
C THR A 146 -5.52 -30.12 7.17
N SER A 147 -6.20 -31.27 7.13
CA SER A 147 -7.66 -31.37 7.20
C SER A 147 -8.25 -31.16 8.61
N GLY A 148 -8.82 -29.97 8.87
CA GLY A 148 -9.72 -29.69 10.01
C GLY A 148 -9.07 -29.56 11.40
N SER A 149 -9.67 -28.89 12.39
CA SER A 149 -10.97 -28.21 12.45
C SER A 149 -10.99 -27.07 13.48
N SER A 150 -11.87 -26.09 13.27
CA SER A 150 -12.45 -25.29 14.34
C SER A 150 -13.42 -26.16 15.17
N GLY A 151 -13.28 -26.18 16.50
CA GLY A 151 -14.16 -26.99 17.35
C GLY A 151 -14.01 -26.68 18.83
N ALA A 152 -15.12 -26.30 19.49
CA ALA A 152 -15.20 -26.16 20.94
C ALA A 152 -15.34 -27.53 21.62
N PRO A 153 -14.84 -27.72 22.86
CA PRO A 153 -15.07 -28.95 23.61
C PRO A 153 -16.47 -28.94 24.24
N ALA A 154 -17.28 -29.93 23.88
CA ALA A 154 -18.53 -30.28 24.55
C ALA A 154 -18.53 -31.76 24.95
N GLY A 155 -19.20 -32.09 26.06
CA GLY A 155 -19.20 -33.38 26.76
C GLY A 155 -18.79 -33.15 28.22
N GLY A 156 -19.60 -33.44 29.25
CA GLY A 156 -20.49 -34.59 29.46
C GLY A 156 -19.85 -35.43 30.57
N GLY A 157 -20.52 -35.95 31.61
CA GLY A 157 -21.94 -36.02 31.95
C GLY A 157 -22.23 -37.37 32.61
N GLY A 158 -22.79 -37.39 33.83
CA GLY A 158 -23.41 -38.60 34.42
C GLY A 158 -22.95 -39.05 35.82
N GLY A 159 -23.94 -39.24 36.73
CA GLY A 159 -23.95 -40.17 37.88
C GLY A 159 -22.97 -39.96 39.07
N GLY A 160 -23.31 -40.27 40.33
CA GLY A 160 -24.60 -40.69 40.89
C GLY A 160 -24.47 -41.59 42.14
N GLY A 161 -24.75 -41.06 43.34
CA GLY A 161 -25.19 -41.82 44.53
C GLY A 161 -24.15 -42.55 45.41
N GLY A 162 -24.55 -42.78 46.67
CA GLY A 162 -23.88 -43.70 47.62
C GLY A 162 -23.08 -43.01 48.73
N GLY A 163 -23.38 -43.31 49.99
CA GLY A 163 -22.67 -42.73 51.15
C GLY A 163 -22.28 -43.77 52.20
N GLY A 164 -21.55 -43.30 53.22
CA GLY A 164 -21.33 -44.01 54.48
C GLY A 164 -19.98 -44.71 54.63
N GLY A 165 -19.30 -44.47 55.76
CA GLY A 165 -18.18 -45.30 56.24
C GLY A 165 -16.89 -44.55 56.53
N SER A 166 -16.82 -43.87 57.69
CA SER A 166 -15.53 -43.39 58.22
C SER A 166 -14.68 -44.58 58.67
N ILE A 167 -13.60 -44.88 57.93
CA ILE A 167 -12.47 -45.67 58.44
C ILE A 167 -11.18 -44.90 58.22
N ILE A 168 -10.41 -44.77 59.30
CA ILE A 168 -9.10 -44.09 59.32
C ILE A 168 -8.03 -45.02 58.73
N THR A 169 -7.44 -44.64 57.60
CA THR A 169 -6.28 -45.34 57.01
C THR A 169 -4.99 -44.54 57.22
N PRO A 170 -3.81 -45.21 57.30
CA PRO A 170 -2.58 -44.59 57.77
C PRO A 170 -1.98 -43.58 56.77
N ALA A 171 -1.33 -42.54 57.29
CA ALA A 171 -0.67 -41.53 56.47
C ALA A 171 0.52 -42.12 55.68
N THR A 172 0.51 -41.94 54.36
CA THR A 172 1.63 -42.25 53.47
C THR A 172 2.77 -41.23 53.60
N PRO A 173 4.03 -41.65 53.42
CA PRO A 173 5.17 -40.73 53.49
C PRO A 173 5.15 -39.74 52.32
N ILE A 174 5.38 -38.46 52.62
CA ILE A 174 5.38 -37.38 51.64
C ILE A 174 6.61 -37.41 50.73
N THR A 175 6.40 -37.54 49.42
CA THR A 175 7.44 -37.39 48.40
C THR A 175 7.86 -35.92 48.29
N PRO A 176 9.17 -35.59 48.22
CA PRO A 176 9.63 -34.22 48.02
C PRO A 176 9.08 -33.60 46.73
N ALA A 177 8.56 -32.37 46.81
CA ALA A 177 7.99 -31.68 45.67
C ALA A 177 9.08 -31.23 44.67
N THR A 178 8.87 -31.53 43.38
CA THR A 178 9.66 -31.00 42.28
C THR A 178 9.58 -29.46 42.26
N PRO A 179 10.70 -28.72 42.13
CA PRO A 179 10.68 -27.27 42.03
C PRO A 179 9.79 -26.78 40.88
N ALA A 180 8.92 -25.81 41.16
CA ALA A 180 8.03 -25.25 40.17
C ALA A 180 8.82 -24.49 39.09
N THR A 181 8.69 -24.91 37.84
CA THR A 181 9.12 -24.13 36.67
C THR A 181 8.45 -22.75 36.73
N PRO A 182 9.19 -21.64 36.58
CA PRO A 182 8.60 -20.30 36.60
C PRO A 182 7.48 -20.18 35.58
N ALA A 183 6.29 -19.80 36.03
CA ALA A 183 5.14 -19.64 35.17
C ALA A 183 5.42 -18.54 34.12
N ALA A 184 5.13 -18.85 32.86
CA ALA A 184 5.21 -17.91 31.75
C ALA A 184 4.39 -16.64 32.06
N PRO A 185 4.78 -15.46 31.52
CA PRO A 185 3.99 -14.24 31.69
C PRO A 185 2.57 -14.51 31.22
N THR A 186 1.60 -14.33 32.13
CA THR A 186 0.17 -14.54 31.86
C THR A 186 -0.22 -13.82 30.58
N ASP A 187 -1.12 -14.41 29.78
CA ASP A 187 -1.40 -13.94 28.41
C ASP A 187 -1.75 -12.45 28.32
N ARG A 188 -2.31 -11.88 29.40
CA ARG A 188 -2.57 -10.44 29.55
C ARG A 188 -1.30 -9.59 29.47
N GLN A 189 -0.19 -10.02 30.07
CA GLN A 189 1.07 -9.29 30.05
C GLN A 189 1.73 -9.35 28.66
N ALA A 190 1.62 -10.49 27.98
CA ALA A 190 2.03 -10.64 26.58
C ALA A 190 1.15 -9.78 25.64
N LEU A 191 -0.17 -9.73 25.88
CA LEU A 191 -1.11 -8.89 25.14
C LEU A 191 -0.80 -7.39 25.31
N ILE A 192 -0.45 -6.95 26.51
CA ILE A 192 -0.03 -5.56 26.77
C ILE A 192 1.28 -5.22 26.04
N ALA A 193 2.24 -6.15 26.00
CA ALA A 193 3.49 -5.98 25.24
C ALA A 193 3.23 -5.93 23.72
N ALA A 194 2.34 -6.78 23.19
CA ALA A 194 1.95 -6.76 21.78
C ALA A 194 1.22 -5.46 21.41
N LEU A 195 0.28 -5.00 22.25
CA LEU A 195 -0.48 -3.77 22.01
C LEU A 195 0.42 -2.51 22.07
N THR A 196 1.38 -2.46 22.99
CA THR A 196 2.36 -1.36 23.04
C THR A 196 3.32 -1.36 21.85
N ALA A 197 3.71 -2.53 21.34
CA ALA A 197 4.46 -2.64 20.08
C ALA A 197 3.64 -2.15 18.87
N GLN A 198 2.35 -2.49 18.80
CA GLN A 198 1.44 -2.01 17.75
C GLN A 198 1.26 -0.49 17.79
N LEU A 199 1.12 0.13 18.97
CA LEU A 199 1.04 1.58 19.10
C LEU A 199 2.32 2.28 18.62
N ASN A 200 3.50 1.74 18.95
CA ASN A 200 4.78 2.27 18.46
C ASN A 200 4.93 2.12 16.93
N ALA A 201 4.49 0.99 16.36
CA ALA A 201 4.48 0.78 14.91
C ALA A 201 3.53 1.76 14.19
N LEU A 202 2.34 1.99 14.74
CA LEU A 202 1.37 2.96 14.20
C LEU A 202 1.90 4.41 14.29
N LEU A 203 2.58 4.78 15.38
CA LEU A 203 3.25 6.08 15.49
C LEU A 203 4.37 6.25 14.44
N ALA A 204 5.13 5.18 14.15
CA ALA A 204 6.13 5.19 13.09
C ALA A 204 5.51 5.31 11.68
N GLN A 205 4.38 4.63 11.42
CA GLN A 205 3.62 4.77 10.18
C GLN A 205 3.06 6.20 10.01
N ILE A 206 2.53 6.81 11.07
CA ILE A 206 2.06 8.20 11.05
C ILE A 206 3.22 9.17 10.77
N ALA A 207 4.42 8.94 11.33
CA ALA A 207 5.61 9.74 11.01
C ALA A 207 6.00 9.61 9.52
N ALA A 208 5.97 8.40 8.96
CA ALA A 208 6.25 8.17 7.54
C ALA A 208 5.22 8.84 6.61
N ILE A 209 3.93 8.69 6.89
CA ILE A 209 2.81 9.25 6.09
C ILE A 209 2.79 10.79 6.17
N THR A 210 3.19 11.38 7.29
CA THR A 210 3.30 12.84 7.42
C THR A 210 4.58 13.44 6.79
N GLY A 211 5.36 12.64 6.05
CA GLY A 211 6.60 13.09 5.41
C GLY A 211 7.67 13.53 6.41
N LYS A 212 7.58 13.08 7.67
CA LYS A 212 8.50 13.39 8.75
C LYS A 212 9.63 12.35 8.75
N PRO A 213 10.84 12.65 8.26
CA PRO A 213 11.94 11.71 8.37
C PRO A 213 12.23 11.41 9.85
N ALA A 214 12.28 10.14 10.21
CA ALA A 214 12.89 9.72 11.45
C ALA A 214 14.35 10.21 11.45
N SER A 215 14.76 10.87 12.55
CA SER A 215 16.02 11.62 12.65
C SER A 215 16.09 12.95 11.88
N ALA A 216 15.03 13.76 11.97
CA ALA A 216 15.23 15.15 12.36
C ALA A 216 14.40 15.45 13.61
N SER A 217 15.07 15.90 14.67
CA SER A 217 14.48 16.19 15.99
C SER A 217 13.16 16.94 15.89
N LEU A 218 12.16 16.51 16.67
CA LEU A 218 10.80 17.05 16.67
C LEU A 218 10.68 18.46 17.31
N SER A 219 11.66 19.34 17.05
CA SER A 219 11.47 20.80 17.13
C SER A 219 10.54 21.25 16.00
N GLY A 220 9.25 20.88 16.12
CA GLY A 220 8.15 21.36 15.27
C GLY A 220 7.93 22.87 15.42
N GLY A 221 8.48 23.48 16.49
CA GLY A 221 8.96 24.85 16.43
C GLY A 221 10.14 24.93 15.45
N GLY A 222 9.84 25.00 14.15
CA GLY A 222 10.81 25.36 13.13
C GLY A 222 11.22 26.81 13.34
N SER A 223 12.24 27.02 14.17
CA SER A 223 12.76 28.34 14.51
C SER A 223 13.27 29.02 13.25
N PHE A 224 12.44 29.85 12.62
CA PHE A 224 12.83 30.63 11.45
C PHE A 224 13.91 31.67 11.86
N SER A 225 15.18 31.26 11.94
CA SER A 225 16.23 32.11 12.50
C SER A 225 16.55 33.34 11.64
N ARG A 226 16.32 33.24 10.32
CA ARG A 226 16.53 34.31 9.34
C ARG A 226 15.24 34.77 8.68
N ASP A 227 15.31 35.91 8.00
CA ASP A 227 14.26 36.39 7.10
C ASP A 227 14.32 35.66 5.74
N LEU A 228 13.16 35.45 5.11
CA LEU A 228 13.06 34.76 3.82
C LEU A 228 12.49 35.67 2.71
N LYS A 229 13.13 35.63 1.54
CA LYS A 229 12.78 36.40 0.34
C LYS A 229 12.92 35.53 -0.91
N VAL A 230 12.32 36.00 -2.01
CA VAL A 230 12.45 35.35 -3.33
C VAL A 230 13.91 35.12 -3.71
N GLY A 231 14.20 33.94 -4.23
CA GLY A 231 15.54 33.48 -4.61
C GLY A 231 16.30 32.75 -3.50
N LEU A 232 15.91 32.89 -2.22
CA LEU A 232 16.53 32.11 -1.15
C LEU A 232 16.14 30.64 -1.20
N ARG A 233 17.05 29.79 -0.71
CA ARG A 233 16.84 28.35 -0.56
C ARG A 233 17.20 27.86 0.83
N GLY A 234 16.54 26.79 1.28
CA GLY A 234 16.79 26.13 2.57
C GLY A 234 15.59 25.31 3.07
N ASP A 235 15.80 24.54 4.13
CA ASP A 235 14.74 23.76 4.81
C ASP A 235 13.71 24.66 5.51
N ASP A 236 14.12 25.86 5.91
CA ASP A 236 13.25 26.91 6.44
C ASP A 236 12.23 27.42 5.41
N VAL A 237 12.63 27.49 4.13
CA VAL A 237 11.70 27.75 3.02
C VAL A 237 10.72 26.59 2.84
N ARG A 238 11.17 25.33 2.97
CA ARG A 238 10.27 24.16 2.90
C ARG A 238 9.28 24.18 4.06
N ALA A 239 9.73 24.45 5.28
CA ALA A 239 8.88 24.60 6.47
C ALA A 239 7.83 25.73 6.30
N LEU A 240 8.22 26.86 5.70
CA LEU A 240 7.30 27.95 5.37
C LEU A 240 6.24 27.52 4.33
N GLN A 241 6.63 26.74 3.32
CA GLN A 241 5.67 26.20 2.32
C GLN A 241 4.67 25.23 2.96
N VAL A 242 5.14 24.31 3.82
CA VAL A 242 4.28 23.38 4.56
C VAL A 242 3.29 24.15 5.43
N TYR A 243 3.75 25.16 6.17
CA TYR A 243 2.87 26.00 6.99
C TYR A 243 1.83 26.78 6.16
N LEU A 244 2.23 27.35 5.02
CA LEU A 244 1.29 28.06 4.14
C LEU A 244 0.23 27.10 3.58
N ASN A 245 0.65 25.93 3.10
CA ASN A 245 -0.24 24.89 2.60
C ASN A 245 -1.21 24.40 3.69
N SER A 246 -0.74 24.17 4.93
CA SER A 246 -1.58 23.69 6.04
C SER A 246 -2.60 24.72 6.55
N LYS A 247 -2.26 26.02 6.51
CA LYS A 247 -3.21 27.11 6.85
C LYS A 247 -4.13 27.50 5.66
N GLY A 248 -4.16 26.73 4.56
CA GLY A 248 -5.02 26.96 3.40
C GLY A 248 -4.51 27.99 2.38
N PHE A 249 -3.28 28.49 2.54
CA PHE A 249 -2.64 29.42 1.61
C PHE A 249 -1.77 28.65 0.61
N THR A 250 -2.40 27.82 -0.21
CA THR A 250 -1.71 26.89 -1.11
C THR A 250 -0.71 27.61 -2.02
N VAL A 251 0.54 27.17 -1.98
CA VAL A 251 1.66 27.74 -2.76
C VAL A 251 1.53 27.39 -4.24
N ALA A 252 1.23 26.13 -4.56
CA ALA A 252 0.85 25.68 -5.90
C ALA A 252 -0.30 24.66 -5.81
N ALA A 253 -1.18 24.63 -6.81
CA ALA A 253 -2.27 23.64 -6.86
C ALA A 253 -1.78 22.23 -7.23
N ARG A 254 -0.74 22.15 -8.07
CA ARG A 254 -0.06 20.92 -8.51
C ARG A 254 1.41 21.24 -8.79
N GLY A 255 2.29 20.25 -8.65
CA GLY A 255 3.71 20.40 -8.95
C GLY A 255 4.51 21.08 -7.83
N PRO A 256 5.72 21.61 -8.12
CA PRO A 256 6.64 22.11 -7.10
C PRO A 256 6.01 23.17 -6.19
N GLY A 257 5.92 22.86 -4.88
CA GLY A 257 5.30 23.70 -3.86
C GLY A 257 3.85 23.35 -3.53
N SER A 258 3.22 22.37 -4.20
CA SER A 258 1.89 21.88 -3.79
C SER A 258 1.96 21.12 -2.45
N PRO A 259 0.82 20.89 -1.76
CA PRO A 259 0.80 20.10 -0.53
C PRO A 259 1.45 18.73 -0.74
N GLY A 260 2.42 18.37 0.10
CA GLY A 260 3.20 17.13 -0.03
C GLY A 260 4.29 17.14 -1.11
N ALA A 261 4.47 18.26 -1.83
CA ALA A 261 5.51 18.48 -2.83
C ALA A 261 6.28 19.79 -2.57
N GLU A 262 6.42 20.17 -1.30
CA GLU A 262 7.08 21.41 -0.89
C GLU A 262 8.56 21.44 -1.24
N THR A 263 9.00 22.59 -1.73
CA THR A 263 10.37 22.80 -2.21
C THR A 263 11.20 23.58 -1.19
N THR A 264 12.52 23.40 -1.26
CA THR A 264 13.46 24.25 -0.53
C THR A 264 13.68 25.62 -1.19
N THR A 265 12.92 26.03 -2.21
CA THR A 265 13.19 27.25 -3.00
C THR A 265 12.07 28.28 -2.90
N PHE A 266 12.42 29.52 -2.56
CA PHE A 266 11.45 30.60 -2.39
C PHE A 266 11.17 31.24 -3.75
N GLY A 267 10.14 30.74 -4.43
CA GLY A 267 9.72 31.22 -5.75
C GLY A 267 8.67 32.33 -5.69
N ASN A 268 8.24 32.77 -6.88
CA ASN A 268 7.12 33.71 -7.04
C ASN A 268 5.80 33.13 -6.49
N ALA A 269 5.61 31.80 -6.60
CA ALA A 269 4.48 31.08 -6.01
C ALA A 269 4.47 31.21 -4.48
N THR A 270 5.60 30.92 -3.82
CA THR A 270 5.77 31.08 -2.37
C THR A 270 5.51 32.51 -1.93
N ARG A 271 6.01 33.50 -2.69
CA ARG A 271 5.74 34.92 -2.45
C ARG A 271 4.24 35.24 -2.53
N ALA A 272 3.55 34.75 -3.56
CA ALA A 272 2.13 35.02 -3.76
C ALA A 272 1.26 34.43 -2.63
N ALA A 273 1.56 33.21 -2.19
CA ALA A 273 0.93 32.61 -1.01
C ALA A 273 1.22 33.41 0.27
N LEU A 274 2.47 33.85 0.48
CA LEU A 274 2.84 34.68 1.63
C LEU A 274 2.08 36.02 1.65
N ILE A 275 1.88 36.66 0.48
CA ILE A 275 1.08 37.90 0.38
C ILE A 275 -0.38 37.64 0.80
N LYS A 276 -0.98 36.53 0.34
CA LYS A 276 -2.34 36.15 0.74
C LYS A 276 -2.44 35.93 2.25
N PHE A 277 -1.49 35.18 2.83
CA PHE A 277 -1.39 34.96 4.27
C PHE A 277 -1.24 36.27 5.06
N GLN A 278 -0.30 37.14 4.64
CA GLN A 278 -0.06 38.43 5.28
C GLN A 278 -1.31 39.32 5.25
N LYS A 279 -2.01 39.41 4.11
CA LYS A 279 -3.29 40.13 4.02
C LYS A 279 -4.36 39.55 4.94
N ALA A 280 -4.55 38.23 4.92
CA ALA A 280 -5.55 37.54 5.74
C ALA A 280 -5.27 37.61 7.26
N LYS A 281 -4.02 37.86 7.65
CA LYS A 281 -3.59 38.01 9.06
C LYS A 281 -3.30 39.46 9.47
N GLY A 282 -3.63 40.45 8.63
CA GLY A 282 -3.41 41.87 8.94
C GLY A 282 -1.94 42.31 9.04
N ILE A 283 -1.01 41.53 8.51
CA ILE A 283 0.44 41.77 8.63
C ILE A 283 0.87 42.79 7.59
N THR A 284 1.21 44.00 8.05
CA THR A 284 1.65 45.11 7.18
C THR A 284 3.17 45.35 7.23
N PRO A 285 3.85 45.55 6.07
CA PRO A 285 3.31 45.47 4.70
C PRO A 285 3.20 44.02 4.20
N ALA A 286 2.12 43.71 3.46
CA ALA A 286 1.92 42.42 2.81
C ALA A 286 2.75 42.30 1.50
N ALA A 287 4.07 42.46 1.62
CA ALA A 287 5.01 42.50 0.49
C ALA A 287 5.44 41.12 -0.01
N GLY A 288 5.07 40.04 0.67
CA GLY A 288 5.54 38.69 0.39
C GLY A 288 6.97 38.42 0.86
N TYR A 289 7.47 39.27 1.77
CA TYR A 289 8.74 39.10 2.48
C TYR A 289 8.48 38.48 3.85
N PHE A 290 9.18 37.41 4.18
CA PHE A 290 9.09 36.76 5.48
C PHE A 290 10.05 37.42 6.46
N GLY A 291 9.64 38.56 7.01
CA GLY A 291 10.40 39.30 8.02
C GLY A 291 9.95 39.03 9.46
N ALA A 292 10.59 39.70 10.41
CA ALA A 292 10.33 39.58 11.85
C ALA A 292 8.84 39.58 12.26
N LYS A 293 8.00 40.44 11.67
CA LYS A 293 6.54 40.44 11.94
C LYS A 293 5.85 39.14 11.52
N THR A 294 6.18 38.60 10.35
CA THR A 294 5.56 37.37 9.83
C THR A 294 6.06 36.16 10.60
N ARG A 295 7.35 36.15 10.93
CA ARG A 295 7.97 35.18 11.83
C ARG A 295 7.28 35.15 13.20
N ALA A 296 7.19 36.29 13.88
CA ALA A 296 6.54 36.38 15.19
C ALA A 296 5.08 35.87 15.15
N HIS A 297 4.35 36.19 14.09
CA HIS A 297 2.98 35.69 13.92
C HIS A 297 2.91 34.16 13.74
N ILE A 298 3.79 33.54 12.95
CA ILE A 298 3.84 32.08 12.81
C ILE A 298 4.31 31.42 14.12
N THR A 299 5.34 31.94 14.78
CA THR A 299 5.83 31.41 16.05
C THR A 299 4.77 31.47 17.16
N ALA A 300 3.89 32.47 17.14
CA ALA A 300 2.75 32.56 18.04
C ALA A 300 1.53 31.71 17.61
N ASN A 301 1.51 31.15 16.40
CA ASN A 301 0.38 30.41 15.82
C ASN A 301 0.88 29.20 14.98
N PRO A 302 1.56 28.21 15.57
CA PRO A 302 2.07 27.03 14.85
C PRO A 302 0.97 26.30 14.07
#